data_AF-A0A7J8NJ63-F1
#
_entry.id   AF-A0A7J8NJ63-F1
#
_cell.length_a   1.000
_cell.length_b   1.000
_cell.length_c   1.000
_cell.angle_alpha   90.00
_cell.angle_beta   90.00
_cell.angle_gamma   90.00
#
_symmetry.space_group_name_H-M   'P 1'
#
loop_
_entity.id
_entity.type
_entity.pdbx_description
1 polymer ?
#
loop_
_entity_poly.entity_id
_entity_poly.type
_entity_poly.pdbx_seq_one_letter_code
_entity_poly.pdbx_strand_id
1 'polypeptide(L)'
;HEIVNNKSPGDTPGNVLLVTIEGVEPNDVTIETIHLVFSAFGFVHKIATFEKAAGFQALIQFTDAETASSARNALDGRSIPRYLLPDHVTSCYLRISYSAHTDLNIKFQSHRSR
;
A
#
# COMPACT_ATOMS: atom_id res chain seq x y z
N HIS A 1 30.60 3.80 13.91
CA HIS A 1 29.99 2.60 13.33
C HIS A 1 28.53 2.56 13.77
N GLU A 2 27.65 3.23 13.02
CA GLU A 2 26.21 3.16 13.26
C GLU A 2 25.72 1.83 12.70
N ILE A 3 25.27 0.97 13.62
CA ILE A 3 24.63 -0.30 13.31
C ILE A 3 23.22 0.07 12.85
N VAL A 4 23.05 0.30 11.55
CA VAL A 4 21.73 0.40 10.91
C VAL A 4 21.05 -0.95 11.08
N ASN A 5 20.12 -0.99 12.02
CA ASN A 5 19.35 -2.15 12.39
C ASN A 5 18.47 -2.55 11.19
N ASN A 6 19.00 -3.38 10.29
CA ASN A 6 18.29 -3.97 9.17
C ASN A 6 17.34 -5.06 9.69
N LYS A 7 16.34 -4.65 10.49
CA LYS A 7 15.22 -5.51 10.82
C LYS A 7 14.35 -5.52 9.57
N SER A 8 14.37 -6.62 8.82
CA SER A 8 13.51 -6.85 7.67
C SER A 8 12.07 -6.43 8.06
N PRO A 9 11.51 -5.35 7.49
CA PRO A 9 10.31 -4.73 8.05
C PRO A 9 9.00 -5.52 7.84
N GLY A 10 9.06 -6.80 7.49
CA GLY A 10 7.90 -7.58 7.09
C GLY A 10 7.06 -8.20 8.21
N ASP A 11 7.53 -8.22 9.46
CA ASP A 11 6.94 -9.11 10.50
C ASP A 11 6.49 -8.41 11.79
N THR A 12 6.80 -7.12 11.98
CA THR A 12 6.34 -6.41 13.17
C THR A 12 5.00 -5.72 12.88
N PRO A 13 3.92 -6.04 13.62
CA PRO A 13 2.63 -5.42 13.40
C PRO A 13 2.71 -3.91 13.65
N GLY A 14 2.27 -3.15 12.65
CA GLY A 14 2.22 -1.69 12.66
C GLY A 14 0.94 -1.18 12.03
N ASN A 15 0.64 0.09 12.23
CA ASN A 15 -0.52 0.78 11.66
C ASN A 15 -0.33 1.16 10.18
N VAL A 16 0.87 0.96 9.62
CA VAL A 16 1.16 1.26 8.22
C VAL A 16 1.45 -0.03 7.46
N LEU A 17 0.76 -0.20 6.34
CA LEU A 17 0.93 -1.31 5.41
C LEU A 17 1.69 -0.84 4.16
N LEU A 18 2.61 -1.69 3.69
CA LEU A 18 3.20 -1.60 2.38
C LEU A 18 2.48 -2.58 1.45
N VAL A 19 1.86 -2.03 0.42
CA VAL A 19 1.10 -2.76 -0.60
C VAL A 19 1.85 -2.70 -1.91
N THR A 20 2.17 -3.85 -2.48
CA THR A 20 2.69 -3.98 -3.84
C THR A 20 1.55 -4.44 -4.72
N ILE A 21 1.29 -3.70 -5.79
CA ILE A 21 0.22 -4.01 -6.75
C ILE A 21 0.89 -4.62 -7.99
N GLU A 22 0.65 -5.91 -8.20
CA GLU A 22 1.24 -6.70 -9.29
C GLU A 22 0.23 -6.87 -10.43
N GLY A 23 0.70 -6.84 -11.67
CA GLY A 23 -0.13 -7.06 -12.87
C GLY A 23 -0.86 -5.82 -13.39
N VAL A 24 -0.49 -4.63 -12.90
CA VAL A 24 -1.04 -3.34 -13.34
C VAL A 24 0.05 -2.33 -13.60
N GLU A 25 -0.25 -1.34 -14.44
CA GLU A 25 0.55 -0.14 -14.61
C GLU A 25 0.17 0.92 -13.56
N PRO A 26 1.06 1.88 -13.23
CA PRO A 26 0.81 2.92 -12.23
C PRO A 26 -0.43 3.78 -12.50
N ASN A 27 -0.87 3.85 -13.77
CA ASN A 27 -2.05 4.62 -14.18
C ASN A 27 -3.35 3.81 -14.10
N ASP A 28 -3.28 2.50 -13.88
CA ASP A 28 -4.44 1.62 -13.86
C ASP A 28 -5.16 1.62 -12.51
N VAL A 29 -4.43 1.95 -11.44
CA VAL A 29 -4.96 1.94 -10.08
C VAL A 29 -4.74 3.30 -9.44
N THR A 30 -5.85 4.01 -9.20
CA THR A 30 -5.84 5.32 -8.57
C THR A 30 -5.79 5.23 -7.05
N ILE A 31 -5.34 6.32 -6.40
CA ILE A 31 -5.41 6.46 -4.94
C ILE A 31 -6.83 6.25 -4.42
N GLU A 32 -7.85 6.71 -5.16
CA GLU A 32 -9.26 6.54 -4.79
C GLU A 32 -9.68 5.06 -4.78
N THR A 33 -9.20 4.26 -5.74
CA THR A 33 -9.46 2.81 -5.78
C THR A 33 -8.83 2.11 -4.57
N ILE A 34 -7.60 2.48 -4.24
CA ILE A 34 -6.91 1.98 -3.04
C ILE A 34 -7.69 2.39 -1.79
N HIS A 35 -8.10 3.66 -1.67
CA HIS A 35 -8.88 4.12 -0.53
C HIS A 35 -10.21 3.36 -0.39
N LEU A 36 -10.92 3.13 -1.49
CA LEU A 36 -12.20 2.42 -1.49
C LEU A 36 -12.06 1.00 -0.95
N VAL A 37 -11.02 0.27 -1.39
CA VAL A 37 -10.78 -1.12 -0.95
C VAL A 37 -10.37 -1.17 0.52
N PHE A 38 -9.48 -0.27 0.96
CA PHE A 38 -8.91 -0.31 2.31
C PHE A 38 -9.82 0.33 3.38
N SER A 39 -10.67 1.30 3.01
CA SER A 39 -11.63 1.93 3.93
C SER A 39 -12.73 0.97 4.40
N ALA A 40 -12.93 -0.16 3.72
CA ALA A 40 -13.83 -1.22 4.17
C ALA A 40 -13.42 -1.86 5.51
N PHE A 41 -12.15 -1.73 5.90
CA PHE A 41 -11.60 -2.31 7.14
C PHE A 41 -11.55 -1.31 8.29
N GLY A 42 -11.52 -0.01 7.99
CA GLY A 42 -11.45 1.05 8.98
C GLY A 42 -10.98 2.38 8.40
N PHE A 43 -10.75 3.37 9.27
CA PHE A 43 -10.38 4.70 8.82
C PHE A 43 -8.93 4.75 8.31
N VAL A 44 -8.77 5.14 7.04
CA VAL A 44 -7.48 5.35 6.38
C VAL A 44 -7.06 6.81 6.55
N HIS A 45 -5.96 7.04 7.26
CA HIS A 45 -5.44 8.39 7.52
C HIS A 45 -4.72 8.98 6.30
N LYS A 46 -3.82 8.19 5.70
CA LYS A 46 -2.93 8.66 4.64
C LYS A 46 -2.65 7.52 3.66
N ILE A 47 -2.60 7.86 2.38
CA ILE A 47 -2.18 6.97 1.30
C ILE A 47 -1.06 7.67 0.54
N ALA A 48 0.04 6.97 0.30
CA ALA A 48 1.13 7.44 -0.54
C ALA A 48 1.47 6.37 -1.57
N THR A 49 1.37 6.69 -2.86
CA THR A 49 1.71 5.80 -3.97
C THR A 49 3.06 6.17 -4.55
N PHE A 50 3.85 5.18 -4.97
CA PHE A 50 5.14 5.39 -5.60
C PHE A 50 5.51 4.19 -6.47
N GLU A 51 6.39 4.44 -7.42
CA GLU A 51 6.95 3.43 -8.29
C GLU A 51 8.36 3.09 -7.82
N LYS A 52 8.67 1.80 -7.69
CA LYS A 52 10.03 1.30 -7.47
C LYS A 52 10.37 0.26 -8.52
N ALA A 53 11.62 -0.21 -8.52
CA ALA A 53 12.05 -1.30 -9.39
C ALA A 53 11.20 -2.58 -9.25
N ALA A 54 10.53 -2.77 -8.12
CA ALA A 54 9.63 -3.89 -7.86
C ALA A 54 8.18 -3.69 -8.38
N GLY A 55 7.88 -2.53 -8.99
CA GLY A 55 6.56 -2.18 -9.52
C GLY A 55 5.88 -1.04 -8.77
N PHE A 56 4.57 -0.92 -8.98
CA PHE A 56 3.72 0.08 -8.35
C PHE A 56 3.41 -0.33 -6.90
N GLN A 57 3.66 0.58 -5.97
CA GLN A 57 3.49 0.34 -4.54
C GLN A 57 2.71 1.48 -3.87
N ALA A 58 2.05 1.15 -2.78
CA ALA A 58 1.33 2.08 -1.93
C ALA A 58 1.67 1.85 -0.46
N LEU A 59 1.80 2.94 0.30
CA LEU A 59 1.83 2.95 1.75
C LEU A 59 0.48 3.44 2.27
N ILE A 60 -0.12 2.68 3.17
CA ILE A 60 -1.46 2.96 3.71
C ILE A 60 -1.37 3.00 5.23
N GLN A 61 -1.72 4.15 5.81
CA GLN A 61 -1.73 4.34 7.26
C GLN A 61 -3.17 4.23 7.78
N PHE A 62 -3.39 3.26 8.66
CA PHE A 62 -4.61 3.12 9.44
C PHE A 62 -4.50 3.82 10.80
N THR A 63 -5.64 3.89 11.49
CA THR A 63 -5.72 4.50 12.82
C THR A 63 -4.99 3.66 13.89
N ASP A 64 -5.00 2.34 13.73
CA ASP A 64 -4.33 1.40 14.64
C ASP A 64 -3.81 0.15 13.91
N ALA A 65 -2.98 -0.63 14.61
CA ALA A 65 -2.35 -1.83 14.08
C ALA A 65 -3.32 -3.01 13.92
N GLU A 66 -4.44 -3.04 14.66
CA GLU A 66 -5.43 -4.12 14.58
C GLU A 66 -6.22 -4.03 13.28
N THR A 67 -6.64 -2.81 12.93
CA THR A 67 -7.26 -2.46 11.65
C THR A 67 -6.34 -2.81 10.49
N ALA A 68 -5.05 -2.41 10.58
CA ALA A 68 -4.05 -2.74 9.56
C ALA A 68 -3.84 -4.26 9.42
N SER A 69 -3.79 -4.98 10.53
CA SER A 69 -3.67 -6.45 10.54
C SER A 69 -4.88 -7.11 9.86
N SER A 70 -6.09 -6.61 10.14
CA SER A 70 -7.33 -7.11 9.55
C SER A 70 -7.37 -6.89 8.04
N ALA A 71 -7.01 -5.68 7.58
CA ALA A 71 -6.92 -5.36 6.16
C ALA A 71 -5.88 -6.23 5.45
N ARG A 72 -4.68 -6.38 6.04
CA ARG A 72 -3.63 -7.26 5.50
C ARG A 72 -4.14 -8.70 5.36
N ASN A 73 -4.66 -9.29 6.42
CA ASN A 73 -5.09 -10.70 6.42
C ASN A 73 -6.22 -10.97 5.41
N ALA A 74 -7.06 -9.98 5.14
CA ALA A 74 -8.16 -10.11 4.19
C ALA A 74 -7.72 -9.91 2.73
N LEU A 75 -6.77 -9.00 2.48
CA LEU A 75 -6.39 -8.55 1.13
C LEU A 75 -5.06 -9.11 0.62
N ASP A 76 -4.18 -9.59 1.50
CA ASP A 76 -2.89 -10.16 1.09
C ASP A 76 -3.08 -11.40 0.20
N GLY A 77 -2.41 -11.41 -0.96
CA GLY A 77 -2.55 -12.42 -1.99
C GLY A 77 -3.90 -12.41 -2.73
N ARG A 78 -4.80 -11.45 -2.45
CA ARG A 78 -6.08 -11.31 -3.15
C ARG A 78 -5.95 -10.40 -4.36
N SER A 79 -6.91 -10.53 -5.26
CA SER A 79 -7.04 -9.65 -6.41
C SER A 79 -8.00 -8.50 -6.16
N ILE A 80 -7.69 -7.33 -6.75
CA ILE A 80 -8.66 -6.22 -6.79
C ILE A 80 -9.84 -6.69 -7.67
N PRO A 81 -11.10 -6.45 -7.25
CA PRO A 81 -12.27 -6.80 -8.05
C PRO A 81 -12.22 -6.14 -9.44
N ARG A 82 -12.54 -6.92 -10.49
CA ARG A 82 -12.43 -6.46 -11.89
C ARG A 82 -13.28 -5.22 -12.19
N TYR A 83 -14.39 -5.01 -11.48
CA TYR A 83 -15.23 -3.81 -11.64
C TYR A 83 -14.58 -2.52 -11.13
N LEU A 84 -13.49 -2.62 -10.37
CA LEU A 84 -12.67 -1.49 -9.93
C LEU A 84 -11.42 -1.29 -10.79
N LEU A 85 -11.22 -2.14 -11.81
CA LEU A 85 -10.05 -2.11 -12.67
C LEU A 85 -10.44 -1.71 -14.10
N PRO A 86 -9.51 -1.11 -14.86
CA PRO A 86 -9.69 -0.88 -16.30
C PRO A 86 -9.91 -2.20 -17.08
N ASP A 87 -10.61 -2.13 -18.21
CA ASP A 87 -10.96 -3.30 -19.02
C ASP A 87 -9.75 -4.11 -19.51
N HIS A 88 -8.62 -3.42 -19.77
CA HIS A 88 -7.37 -4.04 -20.21
C HIS A 88 -6.61 -4.78 -19.11
N VAL A 89 -6.98 -4.58 -17.84
CA VAL A 89 -6.34 -5.27 -16.70
C VAL A 89 -7.00 -6.63 -16.51
N THR A 90 -6.23 -7.68 -16.80
CA THR A 90 -6.72 -9.07 -16.72
C THR A 90 -6.51 -9.70 -15.35
N SER A 91 -5.53 -9.24 -14.57
CA SER A 91 -5.22 -9.73 -13.23
C SER A 91 -4.44 -8.68 -12.45
N CYS A 92 -4.93 -8.33 -11.26
CA CYS A 92 -4.26 -7.41 -10.34
C CYS A 92 -4.15 -8.10 -8.99
N TYR A 93 -2.94 -8.37 -8.50
CA TYR A 93 -2.72 -9.02 -7.20
C TYR A 93 -2.14 -8.04 -6.19
N LEU A 94 -2.61 -8.13 -4.95
CA LEU A 94 -2.11 -7.33 -3.84
C LEU A 94 -1.17 -8.19 -2.99
N ARG A 95 0.07 -7.73 -2.82
CA ARG A 95 1.00 -8.26 -1.81
C ARG A 95 1.17 -7.25 -0.70
N ILE A 96 0.88 -7.65 0.54
CA ILE A 96 0.80 -6.73 1.68
C ILE A 96 1.72 -7.19 2.80
N SER A 97 2.65 -6.31 3.16
CA SER A 97 3.55 -6.46 4.29
C SER A 97 3.39 -5.29 5.27
N TYR A 98 3.81 -5.48 6.51
CA TYR A 98 3.96 -4.33 7.39
C TYR A 98 5.05 -3.38 6.87
N SER A 99 4.86 -2.10 7.11
CA SER A 99 5.85 -1.09 6.80
C SER A 99 6.77 -0.87 7.99
N ALA A 100 8.01 -0.45 7.72
CA ALA A 100 8.92 0.06 8.76
C ALA A 100 8.43 1.40 9.34
N HIS A 101 7.54 2.09 8.62
CA HIS A 101 7.03 3.40 8.99
C HIS A 101 5.88 3.28 9.98
N THR A 102 5.83 4.15 10.99
CA THR A 102 4.69 4.27 11.92
C THR A 102 3.86 5.54 11.66
N ASP A 103 4.47 6.53 11.00
CA ASP A 103 3.78 7.69 10.44
C ASP A 103 4.24 7.94 9.01
N LEU A 104 3.27 8.13 8.12
CA LEU A 104 3.54 8.61 6.77
C LEU A 104 3.66 10.13 6.84
N ASN A 105 4.86 10.63 7.15
CA ASN A 105 5.17 12.03 6.87
C ASN A 105 5.32 12.14 5.35
N ILE A 106 4.23 12.51 4.67
CA ILE A 106 4.22 12.75 3.22
C ILE A 106 5.09 13.98 2.98
N LYS A 107 6.42 13.75 2.91
CA LYS A 107 7.30 14.68 2.24
C LYS A 107 6.84 14.64 0.80
N PHE A 108 6.10 15.67 0.41
CA PHE A 108 5.88 15.99 -0.99
C PHE A 108 7.26 15.99 -1.67
N GLN A 109 7.67 14.85 -2.22
CA GLN A 109 8.71 14.83 -3.23
C GLN A 109 8.01 15.33 -4.49
N SER A 110 7.86 16.65 -4.54
CA SER A 110 7.51 17.42 -5.72
C SER A 110 8.62 17.23 -6.76
N HIS A 111 8.67 16.05 -7.38
CA HIS A 111 9.37 15.84 -8.64
C HIS A 111 8.38 15.52 -9.76
N ARG A 112 7.12 15.92 -9.59
CA ARG A 112 6.25 16.23 -10.72
C ARG A 112 5.79 17.68 -10.63
N SER A 113 6.31 18.45 -11.59
CA SER A 113 5.78 19.72 -12.13
C SER A 113 6.37 21.02 -11.57
N ARG A 114 7.35 21.59 -12.30
CA ARG A 114 7.03 22.39 -13.50
C ARG A 114 7.77 21.86 -14.71
#